data_AF-U1JLY5-F1
#
_entry.id   AF-U1JLY5-F1
#
_cell.length_a   1.000
_cell.length_b   1.000
_cell.length_c   1.000
_cell.angle_alpha   90.00
_cell.angle_beta   90.00
_cell.angle_gamma   90.00
#
_symmetry.space_group_name_H-M   'P 1'
#
loop_
_entity.id
_entity.type
_entity.pdbx_description
1 polymer ?
#
loop_
_entity_poly.entity_id
_entity_poly.type
_entity_poly.pdbx_seq_one_letter_code
_entity_poly.pdbx_strand_id
1 'polypeptide(L)'
;MWHKTFAGLLSGLIVMILVPSSISLLLPDYIGVVLALGLVLALSAWAGIMTWCYAADNSKQAWLRAAKASVPTILTFIVIFFTAAGPTA
;
A
#
# COMPACT_ATOMS: atom_id res chain seq x y z
N MET A 1 -23.31 1.00 -2.89
CA MET A 1 -22.21 0.30 -3.58
C MET A 1 -20.92 1.12 -3.63
N TRP A 2 -21.02 2.43 -3.87
CA TRP A 2 -19.87 3.35 -3.92
C TRP A 2 -18.91 3.30 -2.72
N HIS A 3 -19.41 3.15 -1.50
CA HIS A 3 -18.57 3.05 -0.31
C HIS A 3 -17.57 1.89 -0.34
N LYS A 4 -17.95 0.74 -0.93
CA LYS A 4 -17.07 -0.45 -1.01
C LYS A 4 -15.94 -0.21 -2.01
N THR A 5 -16.29 0.37 -3.16
CA THR A 5 -15.33 0.79 -4.19
C THR A 5 -14.36 1.83 -3.65
N PHE A 6 -14.84 2.82 -2.90
CA PHE A 6 -13.99 3.86 -2.35
C PHE A 6 -13.01 3.32 -1.30
N ALA A 7 -13.48 2.42 -0.43
CA ALA A 7 -12.64 1.75 0.56
C ALA A 7 -11.52 0.94 -0.13
N GLY A 8 -11.85 0.16 -1.16
CA GLY A 8 -10.88 -0.59 -1.95
C GLY A 8 -9.90 0.31 -2.70
N LEU A 9 -10.40 1.37 -3.34
CA LEU A 9 -9.61 2.29 -4.15
C LEU A 9 -8.57 3.00 -3.30
N LEU A 10 -9.01 3.60 -2.19
CA LEU A 10 -8.16 4.35 -1.29
C LEU A 10 -7.12 3.46 -0.62
N SER A 11 -7.54 2.33 -0.04
CA SER A 11 -6.60 1.41 0.62
C SER A 11 -5.64 0.76 -0.36
N GLY A 12 -6.11 0.36 -1.53
CA GLY A 12 -5.27 -0.15 -2.60
C GLY A 12 -4.22 0.88 -3.02
N LEU A 13 -4.61 2.15 -3.22
CA LEU A 13 -3.67 3.22 -3.61
C LEU A 13 -2.58 3.44 -2.56
N ILE A 14 -2.96 3.42 -1.28
CA ILE A 14 -2.01 3.51 -0.17
C ILE A 14 -1.00 2.36 -0.25
N VAL A 15 -1.46 1.12 -0.43
CA VAL A 15 -0.57 -0.04 -0.58
C VAL A 15 0.32 0.10 -1.81
N MET A 16 -0.27 0.51 -2.93
CA MET A 16 0.40 0.60 -4.21
C MET A 16 1.58 1.59 -4.19
N ILE A 17 1.42 2.70 -3.47
CA ILE A 17 2.45 3.75 -3.38
C ILE A 17 3.46 3.41 -2.28
N LEU A 18 2.98 3.07 -1.09
CA LEU A 18 3.84 3.00 0.08
C LEU A 18 4.69 1.73 0.13
N VAL A 19 4.26 0.60 -0.46
CA VAL A 19 5.07 -0.62 -0.46
C VAL A 19 6.33 -0.45 -1.32
N PRO A 20 6.27 -0.06 -2.61
CA PRO A 20 7.48 0.19 -3.40
C PRO A 20 8.35 1.29 -2.81
N SER A 21 7.73 2.36 -2.27
CA SER A 21 8.46 3.46 -1.63
C SER A 21 9.25 2.97 -0.42
N SER A 22 8.63 2.16 0.45
CA SER A 22 9.30 1.56 1.61
C SER A 22 10.51 0.72 1.19
N ILE A 23 10.38 -0.10 0.15
CA ILE A 23 11.48 -0.95 -0.33
C ILE A 23 12.59 -0.10 -0.96
N SER A 24 12.25 0.97 -1.68
CA SER A 24 13.25 1.87 -2.28
C SER A 24 14.10 2.59 -1.24
N LEU A 25 13.54 2.87 -0.05
CA LEU A 25 14.29 3.43 1.07
C LEU A 25 15.26 2.42 1.69
N LEU A 26 14.95 1.13 1.62
CA LEU A 26 15.81 0.05 2.11
C LEU A 26 16.90 -0.36 1.11
N LEU A 27 16.69 -0.09 -0.19
CA LEU A 27 17.58 -0.51 -1.29
C LEU A 27 17.92 0.68 -2.20
N PRO A 28 18.61 1.72 -1.70
CA PRO A 28 18.84 2.96 -2.43
C PRO A 28 19.65 2.77 -3.72
N ASP A 29 20.61 1.83 -3.73
CA ASP A 29 21.46 1.56 -4.90
C ASP A 29 20.69 0.98 -6.10
N TYR A 30 19.47 0.47 -5.89
CA TYR A 30 18.65 -0.20 -6.90
C TYR A 30 17.29 0.47 -7.12
N ILE A 31 17.16 1.74 -6.75
CA ILE A 31 15.88 2.47 -6.75
C ILE A 31 15.10 2.33 -8.06
N GLY A 32 15.76 2.44 -9.21
CA GLY A 32 15.11 2.32 -10.52
C GLY A 32 14.45 0.94 -10.75
N VAL A 33 15.15 -0.14 -10.42
CA VAL A 33 14.64 -1.51 -10.57
C VAL A 33 13.55 -1.79 -9.54
N VAL A 34 13.74 -1.35 -8.29
CA VAL A 34 12.76 -1.52 -7.21
C VAL A 34 11.45 -0.81 -7.54
N LEU A 35 11.49 0.43 -8.03
CA LEU A 35 10.29 1.16 -8.39
C LEU A 35 9.60 0.55 -9.62
N ALA A 36 10.37 0.11 -10.63
CA ALA A 36 9.80 -0.53 -11.81
C ALA A 36 9.10 -1.87 -11.49
N LEU A 37 9.77 -2.79 -10.79
CA LEU A 37 9.19 -4.06 -10.37
C LEU A 37 8.09 -3.86 -9.32
N GLY A 38 8.34 -2.93 -8.39
CA GLY A 38 7.41 -2.54 -7.36
C GLY A 38 6.08 -2.07 -7.96
N LEU A 39 6.09 -1.23 -8.99
CA LEU A 39 4.88 -0.78 -9.68
C LEU A 39 4.07 -1.95 -10.27
N VAL A 40 4.73 -2.89 -10.95
CA VAL A 40 4.07 -4.05 -11.56
C VAL A 40 3.38 -4.91 -10.50
N LEU A 41 4.08 -5.24 -9.42
CA LEU A 41 3.53 -6.06 -8.33
C LEU A 41 2.46 -5.30 -7.52
N ALA A 42 2.69 -4.01 -7.29
CA ALA A 42 1.79 -3.13 -6.57
C ALA A 42 0.45 -2.93 -7.29
N LEU A 43 0.44 -2.92 -8.63
CA LEU A 43 -0.79 -2.88 -9.42
C LEU A 43 -1.62 -4.16 -9.24
N SER A 44 -1.00 -5.33 -9.22
CA SER A 44 -1.70 -6.59 -8.93
C SER A 44 -2.25 -6.60 -7.50
N ALA A 45 -1.46 -6.15 -6.52
CA ALA A 45 -1.90 -6.03 -5.13
C ALA A 45 -3.08 -5.05 -4.99
N TRP A 46 -3.03 -3.91 -5.67
CA TRP A 46 -4.11 -2.92 -5.74
C TRP A 46 -5.41 -3.53 -6.27
N ALA A 47 -5.34 -4.25 -7.39
CA ALA A 47 -6.50 -4.93 -7.97
C ALA A 47 -7.08 -6.00 -7.02
N GLY A 48 -6.21 -6.73 -6.33
CA GLY A 48 -6.60 -7.67 -5.29
C GLY A 48 -7.33 -7.01 -4.11
N ILE A 49 -6.81 -5.89 -3.59
CA ILE A 49 -7.46 -5.15 -2.49
C ILE A 49 -8.80 -4.56 -2.94
N MET A 50 -8.89 -4.06 -4.17
CA MET A 50 -10.13 -3.56 -4.78
C MET A 50 -11.21 -4.65 -4.79
N THR A 51 -10.91 -5.81 -5.36
CA THR A 51 -11.86 -6.92 -5.45
C THR A 51 -12.22 -7.49 -4.07
N TRP A 52 -11.25 -7.55 -3.15
CA TRP A 52 -11.48 -8.01 -1.78
C TRP A 52 -12.40 -7.07 -0.97
N CYS A 53 -12.24 -5.75 -1.11
CA CYS A 53 -13.12 -4.78 -0.47
C CYS A 53 -14.51 -4.74 -1.14
N TYR A 54 -14.56 -4.89 -2.46
CA TYR A 54 -15.81 -4.92 -3.22
C TYR A 54 -16.68 -6.12 -2.84
N ALA A 55 -16.06 -7.28 -2.63
CA ALA A 55 -16.70 -8.52 -2.20
C ALA A 55 -17.11 -8.56 -0.71
N ALA A 56 -17.08 -7.43 0.00
CA ALA A 56 -17.59 -7.37 1.38
C ALA A 56 -19.13 -7.37 1.39
N ASP A 57 -19.75 -7.96 2.41
CA ASP A 57 -21.19 -8.04 2.57
C ASP A 57 -21.79 -6.64 2.82
N ASN A 58 -21.13 -5.84 3.66
CA ASN A 58 -21.56 -4.49 4.02
C ASN A 58 -20.42 -3.46 3.99
N SER A 59 -20.77 -2.17 4.07
CA SER A 59 -19.81 -1.06 4.00
C SER A 59 -18.81 -1.07 5.16
N LYS A 60 -19.24 -1.44 6.37
CA LYS A 60 -18.36 -1.47 7.56
C LYS A 60 -17.27 -2.53 7.39
N GLN A 61 -17.64 -3.71 6.90
CA GLN A 61 -16.69 -4.78 6.62
C GLN A 61 -15.70 -4.39 5.50
N ALA A 62 -16.16 -3.69 4.46
CA ALA A 62 -15.28 -3.16 3.42
C ALA A 62 -14.21 -2.22 3.99
N TRP A 63 -14.62 -1.27 4.86
CA TRP A 63 -13.69 -0.36 5.52
C TRP A 63 -12.74 -1.04 6.50
N LEU A 64 -13.20 -2.11 7.19
CA LEU A 64 -12.32 -2.92 8.03
C LEU A 64 -11.28 -3.68 7.20
N ARG A 65 -11.66 -4.26 6.04
CA ARG A 65 -10.71 -4.88 5.11
C ARG A 65 -9.71 -3.86 4.56
N ALA A 66 -10.20 -2.70 4.16
CA ALA A 66 -9.39 -1.58 3.71
C ALA A 66 -8.36 -1.15 4.77
N ALA A 67 -8.79 -0.95 6.02
CA ALA A 67 -7.91 -0.60 7.13
C ALA A 67 -6.88 -1.70 7.42
N LYS A 68 -7.27 -2.98 7.34
CA LYS A 68 -6.34 -4.11 7.49
C LYS A 68 -5.23 -4.13 6.44
N ALA A 69 -5.46 -3.57 5.26
CA ALA A 69 -4.43 -3.41 4.23
C ALA A 69 -3.62 -2.12 4.42
N SER A 70 -4.29 -0.99 4.60
CA SER A 70 -3.64 0.33 4.60
C SER A 70 -2.90 0.66 5.89
N VAL A 71 -3.48 0.37 7.07
CA VAL A 71 -2.89 0.72 8.37
C VAL A 71 -1.51 0.07 8.58
N PRO A 72 -1.34 -1.26 8.44
CA PRO A 72 -0.01 -1.85 8.64
C PRO A 72 1.00 -1.33 7.60
N THR A 73 0.54 -1.05 6.37
CA THR A 73 1.40 -0.47 5.34
C THR A 73 1.89 0.93 5.71
N ILE A 74 0.99 1.80 6.18
CA ILE A 74 1.32 3.16 6.64
C ILE A 74 2.30 3.09 7.81
N LEU A 75 2.03 2.24 8.81
CA LEU A 75 2.90 2.09 9.97
C LEU A 75 4.29 1.58 9.55
N THR A 76 4.35 0.60 8.66
CA THR A 76 5.62 0.07 8.11
C THR A 76 6.39 1.16 7.39
N PHE A 77 5.73 1.94 6.53
CA PHE A 77 6.36 3.05 5.83
C PHE A 77 6.90 4.11 6.81
N ILE A 78 6.12 4.51 7.82
CA ILE A 78 6.56 5.49 8.83
C ILE A 78 7.82 4.98 9.54
N VAL A 79 7.81 3.73 10.01
CA VAL A 79 8.97 3.14 10.67
C VAL A 79 10.19 3.13 9.76
N ILE A 80 10.05 2.66 8.51
CA ILE A 80 11.14 2.61 7.54
C ILE A 80 11.64 4.01 7.20
N PHE A 81 10.75 4.98 7.02
CA PHE A 81 11.12 6.35 6.72
C PHE A 81 12.01 6.94 7.83
N PHE A 82 11.65 6.78 9.10
CA PHE A 82 12.46 7.31 10.20
C PHE A 82 13.72 6.49 10.54
N THR A 83 13.79 5.22 10.13
CA THR A 83 14.92 4.33 10.47
C THR A 83 15.91 4.16 9.33
N ALA A 84 15.44 4.10 8.09
CA ALA A 84 16.25 3.95 6.88
C ALA A 84 16.55 5.31 6.19
N ALA A 85 15.66 6.30 6.31
CA ALA A 85 15.85 7.66 5.77
C ALA A 85 16.24 8.69 6.85
N GLY A 86 16.66 8.24 8.04
CA GLY A 86 17.12 9.11 9.13
C GLY A 86 18.30 10.00 8.71
N PRO A 87 18.59 11.09 9.46
CA PRO A 87 19.55 12.11 9.07
C PRO A 87 20.99 11.56 9.15
N THR A 88 21.42 10.88 8.11
CA THR A 88 22.82 10.53 7.86
C THR A 88 23.18 10.91 6.44
N ALA A 89 23.32 12.21 6.22
CA ALA A 89 24.36 12.87 5.42
C ALA A 89 24.35 14.35 5.79
#